data_AF-A0A1E3P7Z8-F1
#
_entry.id   AF-A0A1E3P7Z8-F1
#
_cell.length_a   1.000
_cell.length_b   1.000
_cell.length_c   1.000
_cell.angle_alpha   90.00
_cell.angle_beta   90.00
_cell.angle_gamma   90.00
#
_symmetry.space_group_name_H-M   'P 1'
#
loop_
_entity.id
_entity.type
_entity.pdbx_description
1 polymer ?
#
loop_
_entity_poly.entity_id
_entity_poly.type
_entity_poly.pdbx_seq_one_letter_code
_entity_poly.pdbx_strand_id
1 'polypeptide(L)'
;MITFEKSSLSTSSIEQVISTDIVKLVPQLDDYLCPICFSIAYKPVRLTCNHFFCIRCLIKLQRRNEPKCPICRDPVVMDATEANVDYELLEYMKKNFPKEVKKKQSQNEKEVTDETLSTLYGDDKCIIM
;
A
#
# COMPACT_ATOMS: atom_id res chain seq x y z
N MET A 1 16.24 -10.78 63.30
CA MET A 1 16.60 -9.88 62.18
C MET A 1 17.02 -10.74 61.02
N ILE A 2 16.15 -10.92 60.02
CA ILE A 2 16.49 -11.59 58.76
C ILE A 2 16.16 -10.58 57.67
N THR A 3 17.19 -10.08 57.01
CA THR A 3 17.13 -9.09 55.94
C THR A 3 16.75 -9.78 54.63
N PHE A 4 15.64 -9.37 54.03
CA PHE A 4 15.26 -9.75 52.67
C PHE A 4 16.09 -8.94 51.67
N GLU A 5 16.99 -9.61 50.96
CA GLU A 5 17.71 -9.04 49.83
C GLU A 5 16.75 -8.86 48.65
N LYS A 6 16.50 -7.60 48.27
CA LYS A 6 15.81 -7.27 47.03
C LYS A 6 16.75 -7.58 45.87
N SER A 7 16.52 -8.69 45.18
CA SER A 7 17.12 -8.95 43.88
C SER A 7 16.59 -7.93 42.86
N SER A 8 17.43 -6.98 42.48
CA SER A 8 17.20 -6.05 41.38
C SER A 8 17.25 -6.81 40.04
N LEU A 9 16.17 -7.50 39.68
CA LEU A 9 16.00 -8.00 38.31
C LEU A 9 15.49 -6.83 37.44
N SER A 10 16.29 -6.52 36.42
CA SER A 10 16.15 -5.38 35.52
C SER A 10 14.80 -5.38 34.80
N THR A 11 13.94 -4.42 35.16
CA THR A 11 12.64 -4.14 34.50
C THR A 11 12.79 -3.74 33.02
N SER A 12 14.00 -3.45 32.54
CA SER A 12 14.30 -3.08 31.15
C SER A 12 14.07 -4.20 30.13
N SER A 13 14.18 -5.47 30.54
CA SER A 13 14.05 -6.61 29.61
C SER A 13 12.60 -7.00 29.35
N ILE A 14 11.69 -6.77 30.31
CA ILE A 14 10.27 -7.07 30.16
C ILE A 14 9.60 -6.01 29.28
N GLU A 15 10.00 -4.74 29.41
CA GLU A 15 9.49 -3.64 28.58
C GLU A 15 9.86 -3.80 27.10
N GLN A 16 11.07 -4.31 26.79
CA GLN A 16 11.51 -4.55 25.42
C GLN A 16 10.77 -5.73 24.74
N VAL A 17 10.41 -6.76 25.51
CA VAL A 17 9.76 -7.98 25.00
C VAL A 17 8.27 -7.75 24.73
N ILE A 18 7.57 -6.98 25.58
CA ILE A 18 6.15 -6.63 25.38
C ILE A 18 5.98 -5.81 24.09
N SER A 19 6.93 -4.91 23.80
CA SER A 19 6.87 -4.06 22.60
C SER A 19 7.10 -4.79 21.27
N THR A 20 7.79 -5.93 21.24
CA THR A 20 8.18 -6.55 19.96
C THR A 20 7.21 -7.63 19.46
N ASP A 21 6.47 -8.30 20.36
CA ASP A 21 5.62 -9.42 19.96
C ASP A 21 4.12 -9.10 19.95
N ILE A 22 3.63 -8.18 20.78
CA ILE A 22 2.19 -7.81 20.79
C ILE A 22 1.85 -6.88 19.61
N VAL A 23 2.78 -6.02 19.19
CA VAL A 23 2.56 -5.05 18.10
C VAL A 23 2.31 -5.75 16.75
N LYS A 24 2.90 -6.93 16.53
CA LYS A 24 2.72 -7.72 15.28
C LYS A 24 1.31 -8.29 15.10
N LEU A 25 0.49 -8.33 16.16
CA LEU A 25 -0.88 -8.85 16.08
C LEU A 25 -1.86 -7.80 15.55
N VAL A 26 -1.51 -6.52 15.62
CA VAL A 26 -2.36 -5.43 15.15
C VAL A 26 -1.92 -5.05 13.74
N PRO A 27 -2.77 -5.21 12.72
CA PRO A 27 -2.42 -4.82 11.36
C PRO A 27 -2.14 -3.32 11.32
N GLN A 28 -0.94 -2.94 10.87
CA GLN A 28 -0.57 -1.54 10.70
C GLN A 28 -0.89 -1.11 9.28
N LEU A 29 -1.34 0.13 9.10
CA LEU A 29 -1.67 0.65 7.78
C LEU A 29 -0.46 0.61 6.83
N ASP A 30 0.74 0.83 7.36
CA ASP A 30 2.00 0.94 6.62
C ASP A 30 2.34 -0.35 5.86
N ASP A 31 1.93 -1.51 6.37
CA ASP A 31 2.15 -2.81 5.74
C ASP A 31 1.35 -2.99 4.43
N TYR A 32 0.34 -2.14 4.21
CA TYR A 32 -0.59 -2.23 3.08
C TYR A 32 -0.49 -1.05 2.11
N LEU A 33 0.56 -0.24 2.23
CA LEU A 33 0.81 0.89 1.35
C LEU A 33 1.43 0.45 0.03
N CYS A 34 0.99 1.06 -1.06
CA CYS A 34 1.63 0.95 -2.35
C CYS A 34 2.94 1.75 -2.37
N PRO A 35 4.10 1.15 -2.66
CA PRO A 35 5.41 1.85 -2.68
C PRO A 35 5.52 2.96 -3.73
N ILE A 36 4.64 2.99 -4.72
CA ILE A 36 4.66 3.96 -5.83
C ILE A 36 3.93 5.24 -5.44
N CYS A 37 2.77 5.12 -4.80
CA CYS A 37 1.91 6.26 -4.47
C CYS A 37 1.80 6.55 -2.96
N PHE A 38 2.51 5.80 -2.11
CA PHE A 38 2.56 5.95 -0.66
C PHE A 38 1.17 6.05 0.00
N SER A 39 0.22 5.30 -0.53
CA SER A 39 -1.15 5.26 -0.08
C SER A 39 -1.63 3.81 -0.11
N ILE A 40 -2.68 3.51 0.65
CA ILE A 40 -3.23 2.16 0.74
C ILE A 40 -3.45 1.56 -0.66
N ALA A 41 -2.99 0.33 -0.87
CA ALA A 41 -3.05 -0.30 -2.19
C ALA A 41 -4.50 -0.54 -2.62
N TYR A 42 -4.92 0.11 -3.72
CA TYR A 42 -6.27 -0.08 -4.28
C TYR A 42 -6.23 -1.12 -5.40
N LYS A 43 -7.00 -2.21 -5.22
CA LYS A 43 -6.92 -3.43 -6.04
C LYS A 43 -5.45 -3.87 -6.19
N PRO A 44 -4.84 -4.38 -5.09
CA PRO A 44 -3.44 -4.78 -5.10
C PRO A 44 -3.20 -5.88 -6.15
N VAL A 45 -2.20 -5.68 -7.00
CA VAL A 45 -1.75 -6.68 -7.98
C VAL A 45 -0.43 -7.25 -7.48
N ARG A 46 -0.39 -8.57 -7.25
CA ARG A 46 0.78 -9.26 -6.74
C ARG A 46 1.61 -9.80 -7.89
N LEU A 47 2.82 -9.29 -8.03
CA LEU A 47 3.78 -9.72 -9.04
C LEU A 47 4.35 -11.10 -8.68
N THR A 48 4.96 -11.77 -9.65
CA THR A 48 5.62 -13.08 -9.44
C THR A 48 6.79 -13.00 -8.44
N CYS A 49 7.36 -11.81 -8.22
CA CYS A 49 8.34 -11.54 -7.15
C CYS A 49 7.70 -11.29 -5.76
N ASN A 50 6.40 -11.58 -5.59
CA ASN A 50 5.59 -11.43 -4.37
C ASN A 50 5.33 -9.99 -3.86
N HIS A 51 5.90 -8.97 -4.50
CA HIS A 51 5.58 -7.57 -4.22
C HIS A 51 4.25 -7.16 -4.85
N PHE A 52 3.49 -6.29 -4.17
CA PHE A 52 2.21 -5.80 -4.66
C PHE A 52 2.17 -4.27 -4.82
N PHE A 53 1.34 -3.82 -5.75
CA PHE A 53 1.14 -2.41 -6.07
C PHE A 53 -0.34 -2.14 -6.39
N CYS A 54 -0.77 -0.88 -6.39
CA CYS A 54 -2.08 -0.52 -6.94
C CYS A 54 -2.18 -0.91 -8.42
N ILE A 55 -3.33 -1.42 -8.86
CA ILE A 55 -3.59 -1.71 -10.28
C ILE A 55 -3.26 -0.52 -11.21
N ARG A 56 -3.68 0.70 -10.84
CA ARG A 56 -3.40 1.92 -11.64
C ARG A 56 -1.91 2.25 -11.69
N CYS A 57 -1.20 2.11 -10.57
CA CYS A 57 0.23 2.37 -10.53
C CYS A 57 0.99 1.39 -11.43
N LEU A 58 0.59 0.12 -11.41
CA LEU A 58 1.18 -0.90 -12.27
C LEU A 58 0.91 -0.62 -13.76
N ILE A 59 -0.33 -0.26 -14.13
CA ILE A 59 -0.67 0.14 -15.50
C ILE A 59 0.18 1.33 -15.96
N LYS A 60 0.43 2.32 -15.08
CA LYS A 60 1.29 3.47 -15.40
C LYS A 60 2.75 3.04 -15.65
N LEU A 61 3.29 2.10 -14.88
CA LEU A 61 4.62 1.53 -15.12
C LEU A 61 4.68 0.78 -16.46
N GLN A 62 3.68 -0.05 -16.76
CA GLN A 62 3.58 -0.77 -18.03
C GLN A 62 3.52 0.20 -19.21
N ARG A 63 2.70 1.26 -19.14
CA ARG A 63 2.61 2.31 -20.17
C ARG A 63 3.93 3.08 -20.38
N ARG A 64 4.74 3.23 -19.34
CA ARG A 64 6.07 3.87 -19.41
C ARG A 64 7.17 2.93 -19.90
N ASN A 65 6.83 1.67 -20.19
CA ASN A 65 7.77 0.62 -20.55
C ASN A 65 8.87 0.40 -19.48
N GLU A 66 8.49 0.45 -18.20
CA GLU A 66 9.38 0.17 -17.06
C GLU A 66 9.15 -1.27 -16.56
N PRO A 67 9.91 -2.28 -17.04
CA PRO A 67 9.61 -3.69 -16.78
C PRO A 67 10.01 -4.19 -15.38
N LYS A 68 10.77 -3.37 -14.63
CA LYS A 68 11.40 -3.79 -13.37
C LYS A 68 10.52 -3.45 -12.17
N CYS A 69 10.43 -4.38 -11.22
CA CYS A 69 9.76 -4.15 -9.94
C CYS A 69 10.45 -3.00 -9.17
N PRO A 70 9.70 -1.99 -8.68
CA PRO A 70 10.27 -0.88 -7.90
C PRO A 70 10.99 -1.29 -6.60
N ILE A 71 10.68 -2.47 -6.05
CA ILE A 71 11.29 -2.97 -4.81
C ILE A 71 12.53 -3.82 -5.11
N CYS A 72 12.36 -4.95 -5.80
CA CYS A 72 13.44 -5.93 -6.01
C CYS A 72 14.16 -5.81 -7.35
N ARG A 73 13.66 -4.98 -8.28
CA ARG A 73 14.19 -4.78 -9.64
C ARG A 73 14.05 -5.97 -10.61
N ASP A 74 13.34 -7.02 -10.22
CA ASP A 74 13.04 -8.15 -11.11
C ASP A 74 12.15 -7.72 -12.29
N PRO A 75 12.39 -8.23 -13.51
CA PRO A 75 11.71 -7.80 -14.74
C PRO A 75 10.33 -8.47 -14.90
N VAL A 76 9.43 -8.30 -13.92
CA VAL A 76 8.16 -9.03 -13.81
C VAL A 76 6.92 -8.15 -14.00
N VAL A 77 7.11 -6.84 -14.24
CA VAL A 77 5.99 -5.88 -14.35
C VAL A 77 5.17 -6.09 -15.62
N MET A 78 5.81 -6.50 -16.71
CA MET A 78 5.13 -6.68 -18.01
C MET A 78 4.29 -7.95 -18.09
N ASP A 79 4.60 -8.95 -17.27
CA ASP A 79 3.88 -10.22 -17.24
C ASP A 79 2.58 -10.16 -16.42
N ALA A 80 2.41 -9.09 -15.63
CA ALA A 80 1.27 -8.94 -14.74
C ALA A 80 0.00 -8.53 -15.49
N THR A 81 -1.08 -9.27 -15.23
CA THR A 81 -2.41 -9.06 -15.82
C THR A 81 -3.47 -8.92 -14.73
N GLU A 82 -4.74 -8.78 -15.11
CA GLU A 82 -5.86 -8.76 -14.16
C GLU A 82 -5.94 -10.04 -13.30
N ALA A 83 -5.44 -11.16 -13.80
CA ALA A 83 -5.41 -12.43 -13.05
C ALA A 83 -4.52 -12.37 -11.79
N ASN A 84 -3.61 -11.39 -11.70
CA ASN A 84 -2.69 -11.22 -10.58
C ASN A 84 -3.27 -10.36 -9.44
N VAL A 85 -4.54 -9.96 -9.53
CA VAL A 85 -5.21 -9.17 -8.50
C VAL A 85 -5.43 -10.02 -7.24
N ASP A 86 -4.93 -9.54 -6.11
CA ASP A 86 -5.08 -10.19 -4.81
C ASP A 86 -6.40 -9.77 -4.17
N TYR A 87 -7.45 -10.55 -4.43
CA TYR A 87 -8.80 -10.28 -3.92
C TYR A 87 -8.93 -10.49 -2.41
N GLU A 88 -8.18 -11.45 -1.86
CA GLU A 88 -8.18 -11.73 -0.42
C GLU A 88 -7.61 -10.53 0.34
N LEU A 89 -6.45 -10.02 -0.11
CA LEU A 89 -5.84 -8.83 0.46
C LEU A 89 -6.75 -7.60 0.29
N LEU A 90 -7.40 -7.45 -0.87
CA LEU A 90 -8.36 -6.37 -1.10
C LEU A 90 -9.52 -6.40 -0.10
N GLU A 91 -10.12 -7.56 0.13
CA GLU A 91 -11.23 -7.73 1.08
C GLU A 91 -10.76 -7.47 2.51
N TYR A 92 -9.59 -8.00 2.86
CA TYR A 92 -8.96 -7.73 4.15
C TYR A 92 -8.77 -6.23 4.40
N MET A 93 -8.22 -5.49 3.43
CA MET A 93 -7.98 -4.06 3.54
C MET A 93 -9.29 -3.26 3.62
N LYS A 94 -10.34 -3.68 2.91
CA LYS A 94 -11.68 -3.07 3.02
C LYS A 94 -12.27 -3.23 4.43
N LYS A 95 -12.05 -4.39 5.05
CA LYS A 95 -12.56 -4.69 6.39
C LYS A 95 -11.81 -3.94 7.48
N ASN A 96 -10.47 -3.93 7.41
CA ASN A 96 -9.62 -3.38 8.47
C ASN A 96 -9.32 -1.87 8.31
N PHE A 97 -9.31 -1.35 7.08
CA PHE A 97 -8.97 0.05 6.77
C PHE A 97 -9.99 0.72 5.82
N PRO A 98 -11.30 0.72 6.17
CA PRO A 98 -12.35 1.16 5.26
C PRO A 98 -12.26 2.64 4.89
N LYS A 99 -11.79 3.50 5.80
CA LYS A 99 -11.69 4.95 5.57
C LYS A 99 -10.63 5.27 4.53
N GLU A 100 -9.48 4.61 4.66
CA GLU A 100 -8.31 4.75 3.82
C GLU A 100 -8.62 4.22 2.41
N VAL A 101 -9.25 3.03 2.32
CA VAL A 101 -9.66 2.45 1.03
C VAL A 101 -10.66 3.37 0.32
N LYS A 102 -11.68 3.89 1.02
CA LYS A 102 -12.67 4.81 0.44
C LYS A 102 -12.04 6.10 -0.04
N LYS A 103 -11.11 6.67 0.74
CA LYS A 103 -10.35 7.87 0.35
C LYS A 103 -9.55 7.63 -0.92
N LYS A 104 -8.85 6.49 -1.00
CA LYS A 104 -8.07 6.12 -2.19
C LYS A 104 -8.94 5.87 -3.42
N GLN A 105 -10.10 5.24 -3.24
CA GLN A 105 -11.07 5.04 -4.32
C GLN A 105 -11.52 6.39 -4.91
N SER A 106 -11.94 7.33 -4.07
CA SER A 106 -12.36 8.66 -4.52
C SER A 106 -11.22 9.42 -5.21
N GLN A 107 -9.98 9.29 -4.73
CA GLN A 107 -8.82 9.87 -5.40
C GLN A 107 -8.61 9.29 -6.81
N ASN A 108 -8.72 7.97 -6.95
CA ASN A 108 -8.58 7.31 -8.25
C ASN A 108 -9.69 7.72 -9.23
N GLU A 109 -10.94 7.86 -8.75
CA GLU A 109 -12.07 8.31 -9.58
C GLU A 109 -11.86 9.75 -10.10
N LYS A 110 -11.36 10.64 -9.24
CA LYS A 110 -10.99 12.02 -9.64
C LYS A 110 -9.88 12.00 -10.68
N GLU A 111 -8.82 11.25 -10.43
CA GLU A 111 -7.69 11.15 -11.37
C GLU A 111 -8.14 10.62 -12.74
N VAL A 112 -9.03 9.62 -12.81
CA VAL A 112 -9.61 9.14 -14.07
C VAL A 112 -10.44 10.23 -14.75
N THR A 113 -11.24 10.96 -13.98
CA THR A 113 -12.08 12.04 -14.51
C THR A 113 -11.20 13.14 -15.12
N ASP A 114 -10.14 13.54 -14.42
CA ASP A 114 -9.20 14.55 -14.88
C ASP A 114 -8.44 14.08 -16.14
N GLU A 115 -7.93 12.85 -16.14
CA GLU A 115 -7.26 12.23 -17.30
C GLU A 115 -8.20 12.16 -18.52
N THR A 116 -9.47 11.81 -18.31
CA THR A 116 -10.48 11.72 -19.37
C THR A 116 -10.83 13.11 -19.90
N LEU A 117 -11.04 14.10 -19.02
CA LEU A 117 -11.35 15.47 -19.41
C LEU A 117 -10.21 16.09 -20.24
N SER A 118 -8.96 15.92 -19.78
CA SER A 118 -7.77 16.37 -20.52
C SER A 118 -7.68 15.71 -21.90
N THR A 119 -8.02 14.42 -22.00
CA THR A 119 -8.04 13.71 -23.30
C THR A 119 -9.14 14.23 -24.25
N LEU A 120 -10.30 14.65 -23.74
CA LEU A 120 -11.45 15.08 -24.55
C LEU A 120 -11.35 16.55 -24.99
N TYR A 121 -10.87 17.43 -24.12
CA TYR A 121 -10.91 18.88 -24.34
C TYR A 121 -9.53 19.51 -24.51
N GLY A 122 -8.44 18.75 -24.35
CA GLY A 122 -7.09 19.29 -24.30
C GLY A 122 -6.86 20.20 -23.07
N ASP A 123 -5.65 20.72 -22.91
CA ASP A 123 -5.32 21.66 -21.83
C ASP A 123 -5.78 23.11 -22.13
N ASP A 124 -6.55 23.30 -23.20
CA ASP A 124 -7.01 24.59 -23.65
C ASP A 124 -8.04 25.15 -22.68
N LYS A 125 -7.68 26.25 -22.01
CA LYS A 125 -8.58 26.97 -21.11
C LYS A 125 -9.81 27.40 -21.88
N CYS A 126 -10.97 26.90 -21.47
CA CYS A 126 -12.26 27.31 -22.00
C CYS A 126 -12.44 28.82 -21.77
N ILE A 127 -12.33 29.61 -22.83
CA ILE A 127 -12.59 31.06 -22.80
C ILE A 127 -14.08 31.22 -23.11
N ILE A 128 -14.89 31.41 -22.07
CA ILE A 128 -16.30 31.77 -22.26
C ILE A 128 -16.30 33.25 -22.68
N MET A 129 -16.64 33.53 -23.95
CA MET A 129 -16.95 34.88 -24.44
C MET A 129 -18.41 35.23 -24.19
#